data_AF-A0A8H6M0H1-F1
#
_entry.id   AF-A0A8H6M0H1-F1
#
_cell.length_a   1.000
_cell.length_b   1.000
_cell.length_c   1.000
_cell.angle_alpha   90.00
_cell.angle_beta   90.00
_cell.angle_gamma   90.00
#
_symmetry.space_group_name_H-M   'P 1'
#
loop_
_entity.id
_entity.type
_entity.pdbx_description
1 polymer ?
#
loop_
_entity_poly.entity_id
_entity_poly.type
_entity_poly.pdbx_seq_one_letter_code
_entity_poly.pdbx_strand_id
1 'polypeptide(L)'
;MASNYRGSLRYSSYQGSVDSLTDSLNAMTLTRKPQSGASHLSRGQPTGSSRGLQCVVCKIRPKFGEYQTCSTHCIKKVLKNGGDPDMCDYCHEKPRTPGKRQCGMDCIRKATVACLVCKCRPKNRRYQFCGRTCKRIAMEYTPFILSIPKQHVTYQMVAKKFIDSWKSTTLQIPAIREIYKINHDDASLQRYNEYKETVGNEQFLYHGTARLCQLGVATTELCASLTCVCNIVRTSFQMAKAKPTGLAFGKGIYTSSASNKAYRQYSGVHGAVVVSKVVLGKIKHVSRFNEVLSCPVGFNSVVYDRMDGKLNESVVYRDDAIRPVFLILFQ
;
A
#
# COMPACT_ATOMS: atom_id res chain seq x y z
N MET A 1 -35.00 9.70 -27.84
CA MET A 1 -33.81 9.20 -28.56
C MET A 1 -32.83 8.65 -27.53
N ALA A 2 -32.87 7.33 -27.33
CA ALA A 2 -32.05 6.61 -26.35
C ALA A 2 -30.87 5.96 -27.07
N SER A 3 -29.65 6.14 -26.56
CA SER A 3 -28.46 5.43 -27.05
C SER A 3 -27.91 4.53 -25.95
N ASN A 4 -27.96 3.24 -26.24
CA ASN A 4 -27.44 2.13 -25.45
C ASN A 4 -25.91 2.04 -25.61
N TYR A 5 -25.17 2.05 -24.50
CA TYR A 5 -23.78 1.58 -24.49
C TYR A 5 -23.66 0.37 -23.55
N ARG A 6 -23.70 -0.84 -24.13
CA ARG A 6 -23.30 -2.09 -23.48
C ARG A 6 -21.82 -2.33 -23.77
N GLY A 7 -20.95 -2.08 -22.79
CA GLY A 7 -19.54 -2.50 -22.81
C GLY A 7 -19.35 -3.72 -21.93
N SER A 8 -19.24 -4.90 -22.54
CA SER A 8 -18.89 -6.16 -21.88
C SER A 8 -17.39 -6.19 -21.56
N LEU A 9 -17.04 -6.19 -20.27
CA LEU A 9 -15.68 -6.46 -19.80
C LEU A 9 -15.58 -7.93 -19.40
N ARG A 10 -14.97 -8.75 -20.26
CA ARG A 10 -14.61 -10.14 -19.94
C ARG A 10 -13.50 -10.14 -18.88
N TYR A 11 -13.81 -10.71 -17.71
CA TYR A 11 -12.81 -11.08 -16.70
C TYR A 11 -12.13 -12.38 -17.15
N SER A 12 -10.83 -12.31 -17.45
CA SER A 12 -9.99 -13.51 -17.61
C SER A 12 -9.56 -13.98 -16.23
N SER A 13 -10.05 -15.17 -15.85
CA SER A 13 -9.61 -15.93 -14.68
C SER A 13 -8.14 -16.33 -14.84
N TYR A 14 -7.34 -16.17 -13.78
CA TYR A 14 -5.97 -16.67 -13.75
C TYR A 14 -5.90 -17.77 -12.70
N GLN A 15 -5.83 -19.02 -13.16
CA GLN A 15 -5.37 -20.16 -12.38
C GLN A 15 -3.85 -20.05 -12.24
N GLY A 16 -3.37 -19.65 -11.07
CA GLY A 16 -1.95 -19.74 -10.71
C GLY A 16 -1.67 -21.12 -10.13
N SER A 17 -1.07 -22.00 -10.93
CA SER A 17 -0.46 -23.25 -10.47
C SER A 17 0.59 -22.97 -9.38
N VAL A 18 0.64 -23.86 -8.39
CA VAL A 18 1.45 -23.78 -7.17
C VAL A 18 2.91 -24.21 -7.41
N ASP A 19 3.27 -24.62 -8.62
CA ASP A 19 4.52 -25.38 -8.88
C ASP A 19 5.66 -24.61 -9.57
N SER A 20 5.88 -23.32 -9.28
CA SER A 20 7.12 -22.63 -9.74
C SER A 20 7.80 -21.73 -8.70
N LEU A 21 7.52 -21.94 -7.42
CA LEU A 21 8.04 -21.12 -6.32
C LEU A 21 9.48 -21.45 -5.90
N THR A 22 10.07 -22.54 -6.40
CA THR A 22 11.42 -23.00 -6.03
C THR A 22 12.55 -22.48 -6.95
N ASP A 23 12.29 -22.20 -8.23
CA ASP A 23 13.39 -21.96 -9.18
C ASP A 23 14.05 -20.57 -9.10
N SER A 24 13.35 -19.57 -8.55
CA SER A 24 13.90 -18.21 -8.43
C SER A 24 14.70 -17.94 -7.15
N LEU A 25 14.72 -18.88 -6.19
CA LEU A 25 15.53 -18.80 -4.97
C LEU A 25 16.99 -19.22 -5.24
N ASN A 26 17.23 -20.11 -6.21
CA ASN A 26 18.56 -20.63 -6.50
C ASN A 26 19.42 -19.67 -7.33
N ALA A 27 18.82 -18.79 -8.15
CA ALA A 27 19.57 -17.90 -9.03
C ALA A 27 20.33 -16.76 -8.31
N MET A 28 19.94 -16.38 -7.08
CA MET A 28 20.62 -15.32 -6.30
C MET A 28 21.46 -15.85 -5.14
N THR A 29 21.39 -17.14 -4.83
CA THR A 29 22.02 -17.73 -3.63
C THR A 29 23.26 -18.57 -3.94
N LEU A 30 23.59 -18.79 -5.23
CA LEU A 30 24.82 -19.48 -5.62
C LEU A 30 26.03 -18.55 -5.47
N THR A 31 26.75 -18.69 -4.36
CA THR A 31 28.14 -18.29 -4.24
C THR A 31 28.96 -19.08 -5.27
N ARG A 32 29.41 -18.43 -6.35
CA ARG A 32 30.49 -19.00 -7.18
C ARG A 32 31.74 -19.14 -6.31
N LYS A 33 32.20 -20.37 -6.09
CA LYS A 33 33.57 -20.65 -5.60
C LYS A 33 34.58 -20.06 -6.59
N PRO A 34 35.72 -19.52 -6.14
CA PRO A 34 36.79 -19.12 -7.03
C PRO A 34 37.47 -20.38 -7.61
N GLN A 35 37.47 -20.51 -8.94
CA GLN A 35 38.36 -21.46 -9.61
C GLN A 35 39.73 -20.79 -9.75
N SER A 36 40.71 -21.38 -9.09
CA SER A 36 42.13 -21.11 -9.26
C SER A 36 42.59 -21.66 -10.62
N GLY A 37 42.98 -20.78 -11.52
CA GLY A 37 43.68 -21.11 -12.76
C GLY A 37 44.62 -19.96 -13.09
N ALA A 38 45.90 -20.17 -12.84
CA ALA A 38 46.96 -19.22 -13.15
C ALA A 38 47.25 -19.22 -14.65
N SER A 39 47.24 -18.04 -15.26
CA SER A 39 48.05 -17.76 -16.44
C SER A 39 48.41 -16.27 -16.45
N HIS A 40 49.68 -16.02 -16.20
CA HIS A 40 50.39 -14.75 -16.42
C HIS A 40 50.05 -14.22 -17.81
N LEU A 41 49.63 -12.95 -17.91
CA LEU A 41 49.96 -12.03 -19.01
C LEU A 41 49.62 -10.59 -18.60
N SER A 42 50.36 -9.68 -19.21
CA SER A 42 50.84 -8.40 -18.73
C SER A 42 49.81 -7.27 -18.70
N ARG A 43 49.86 -6.50 -17.60
CA ARG A 43 49.95 -5.03 -17.54
C ARG A 43 49.24 -4.23 -18.64
N GLY A 44 48.01 -3.83 -18.34
CA GLY A 44 47.39 -2.60 -18.82
C GLY A 44 46.48 -2.07 -17.72
N GLN A 45 46.87 -1.00 -17.04
CA GLN A 45 46.01 -0.29 -16.08
C GLN A 45 44.97 0.54 -16.86
N PRO A 46 43.66 0.29 -16.72
CA PRO A 46 42.67 1.30 -16.98
C PRO A 46 42.44 2.06 -15.67
N THR A 47 42.98 3.27 -15.58
CA THR A 47 42.51 4.29 -14.62
C THR A 47 41.14 4.81 -15.07
N GLY A 48 40.18 3.91 -15.17
CA GLY A 48 38.77 4.19 -15.43
C GLY A 48 37.99 3.83 -14.18
N SER A 49 37.59 4.83 -13.40
CA SER A 49 36.83 4.68 -12.16
C SER A 49 35.59 3.80 -12.39
N SER A 50 35.66 2.54 -11.95
CA SER A 50 34.58 1.53 -12.03
C SER A 50 33.39 1.80 -11.11
N ARG A 51 33.25 3.03 -10.61
CA ARG A 51 32.23 3.47 -9.65
C ARG A 51 30.79 3.20 -10.13
N GLY A 52 30.56 3.05 -11.44
CA GLY A 52 29.25 2.74 -12.02
C GLY A 52 28.76 1.31 -11.82
N LEU A 53 29.63 0.34 -11.49
CA LEU A 53 29.27 -1.08 -11.42
C LEU A 53 29.11 -1.62 -10.00
N GLN A 54 29.47 -0.85 -8.97
CA GLN A 54 29.39 -1.30 -7.58
C GLN A 54 28.00 -1.08 -6.97
N CYS A 55 27.60 -1.99 -6.09
CA CYS A 55 26.38 -1.91 -5.30
C CYS A 55 26.34 -0.60 -4.52
N VAL A 56 25.25 0.16 -4.66
CA VAL A 56 25.13 1.48 -4.04
C VAL A 56 25.04 1.43 -2.52
N VAL A 57 24.80 0.25 -1.94
CA VAL A 57 24.67 0.03 -0.48
C VAL A 57 25.97 -0.44 0.14
N CYS A 58 26.53 -1.57 -0.32
CA CYS A 58 27.74 -2.12 0.30
C CYS A 58 29.03 -1.58 -0.29
N LYS A 59 28.99 -0.97 -1.49
CA LYS A 59 30.14 -0.47 -2.26
C LYS A 59 31.27 -1.49 -2.53
N ILE A 60 31.08 -2.76 -2.15
CA ILE A 60 32.07 -3.83 -2.27
C ILE A 60 31.78 -4.72 -3.48
N ARG A 61 30.54 -5.19 -3.60
CA ARG A 61 30.14 -6.16 -4.64
C ARG A 61 29.56 -5.46 -5.87
N PRO A 62 29.67 -6.05 -7.07
CA PRO A 62 29.01 -5.51 -8.25
C PRO A 62 27.48 -5.52 -8.11
N LYS A 63 26.82 -4.63 -8.84
CA LYS A 63 25.36 -4.59 -9.01
C LYS A 63 24.86 -5.90 -9.60
N PHE A 64 23.67 -6.35 -9.19
CA PHE A 64 23.05 -7.55 -9.74
C PHE A 64 22.09 -7.17 -10.88
N GLY A 65 22.46 -7.48 -12.12
CA GLY A 65 21.66 -7.16 -13.32
C GLY A 65 21.28 -5.67 -13.35
N GLU A 66 19.99 -5.37 -13.49
CA GLU A 66 19.47 -3.99 -13.51
C GLU A 66 19.27 -3.37 -12.11
N TYR A 67 19.59 -4.10 -11.03
CA TYR A 67 19.43 -3.57 -9.68
C TYR A 67 20.62 -2.68 -9.31
N GLN A 68 20.35 -1.58 -8.62
CA GLN A 68 21.40 -0.74 -8.01
C GLN A 68 22.10 -1.42 -6.82
N THR A 69 21.72 -2.64 -6.48
CA THR A 69 22.20 -3.39 -5.32
C THR A 69 22.69 -4.77 -5.74
N CYS A 70 23.63 -5.35 -4.99
CA CYS A 70 24.19 -6.66 -5.28
C CYS A 70 23.37 -7.85 -4.77
N SER A 71 22.37 -7.61 -3.90
CA SER A 71 21.67 -8.68 -3.19
C SER A 71 20.36 -8.19 -2.56
N THR A 72 19.50 -9.14 -2.19
CA THR A 72 18.27 -8.88 -1.42
C THR A 72 18.57 -8.22 -0.08
N HIS A 73 19.68 -8.55 0.58
CA HIS A 73 20.11 -7.88 1.82
C HIS A 73 20.36 -6.38 1.61
N CYS A 74 21.00 -6.00 0.49
CA CYS A 74 21.20 -4.59 0.17
C CYS A 74 19.88 -3.90 -0.19
N ILE A 75 18.95 -4.56 -0.89
CA ILE A 75 17.59 -4.00 -1.13
C ILE A 75 16.87 -3.75 0.21
N LYS A 76 16.94 -4.71 1.15
CA LYS A 76 16.36 -4.58 2.50
C LYS A 76 16.92 -3.38 3.25
N LYS A 77 18.22 -3.11 3.12
CA LYS A 77 18.85 -1.90 3.68
C LYS A 77 18.30 -0.62 3.06
N VAL A 78 18.14 -0.56 1.73
CA VAL A 78 17.51 0.59 1.05
C VAL A 78 16.07 0.80 1.54
N LEU A 79 15.32 -0.28 1.75
CA LEU A 79 13.96 -0.21 2.25
C LEU A 79 13.90 0.38 3.67
N LYS A 80 14.71 -0.14 4.59
CA LYS A 80 14.69 0.27 6.02
C LYS A 80 15.30 1.65 6.24
N ASN A 81 16.47 1.89 5.66
CA ASN A 81 17.30 3.04 6.01
C ASN A 81 17.25 4.13 4.94
N GLY A 82 16.58 3.87 3.82
CA GLY A 82 16.71 4.69 2.63
C GLY A 82 18.02 4.42 1.88
N GLY A 83 18.21 5.16 0.79
CA GLY A 83 19.51 5.26 0.13
C GLY A 83 20.43 6.21 0.90
N ASP A 84 21.64 6.37 0.38
CA ASP A 84 22.57 7.41 0.81
C ASP A 84 21.89 8.81 0.76
N PRO A 85 21.88 9.57 1.88
CA PRO A 85 21.18 10.85 1.96
C PRO A 85 21.74 11.93 1.04
N ASP A 86 22.97 11.80 0.58
CA ASP A 86 23.58 12.77 -0.34
C ASP A 86 23.31 12.42 -1.81
N MET A 87 22.82 11.20 -2.05
CA MET A 87 22.61 10.64 -3.38
C MET A 87 21.16 10.64 -3.81
N CYS A 88 20.94 10.67 -5.12
CA CYS A 88 19.61 10.61 -5.72
C CYS A 88 18.86 9.35 -5.27
N ASP A 89 17.61 9.52 -4.83
CA ASP A 89 16.78 8.40 -4.35
C ASP A 89 16.26 7.48 -5.46
N TYR A 90 16.51 7.82 -6.72
CA TYR A 90 16.14 7.00 -7.86
C TYR A 90 17.35 6.26 -8.45
N CYS A 91 18.36 6.97 -8.96
CA CYS A 91 19.52 6.32 -9.56
C CYS A 91 20.56 5.86 -8.53
N HIS A 92 20.62 6.51 -7.36
CA HIS A 92 21.62 6.27 -6.31
C HIS A 92 23.09 6.43 -6.76
N GLU A 93 23.32 7.10 -7.90
CA GLU A 93 24.63 7.25 -8.55
C GLU A 93 25.14 8.69 -8.59
N LYS A 94 24.25 9.67 -8.52
CA LYS A 94 24.57 11.10 -8.60
C LYS A 94 24.05 11.84 -7.37
N PRO A 95 24.74 12.89 -6.91
CA PRO A 95 24.25 13.74 -5.83
C PRO A 95 22.87 14.33 -6.12
N ARG A 96 22.11 14.62 -5.06
CA ARG A 96 20.81 15.30 -5.18
C ARG A 96 20.99 16.74 -5.67
N THR A 97 20.03 17.26 -6.42
CA THR A 97 19.98 18.71 -6.64
C THR A 97 19.45 19.42 -5.38
N PRO A 98 19.92 20.64 -5.07
CA PRO A 98 19.46 21.38 -3.90
C PRO A 98 17.93 21.45 -3.80
N GLY A 99 17.39 21.12 -2.63
CA GLY A 99 15.94 21.11 -2.38
C GLY A 99 15.15 19.99 -3.05
N LYS A 100 15.80 19.00 -3.68
CA LYS A 100 15.14 17.84 -4.33
C LYS A 100 15.72 16.52 -3.82
N ARG A 101 14.97 15.44 -4.04
CA ARG A 101 15.38 14.06 -3.71
C ARG A 101 16.07 13.34 -4.87
N GLN A 102 16.18 13.98 -6.04
CA GLN A 102 16.71 13.40 -7.27
C GLN A 102 17.81 14.28 -7.87
N CYS A 103 18.68 13.70 -8.69
CA CYS A 103 19.82 14.40 -9.31
C CYS A 103 19.47 15.21 -10.57
N GLY A 104 18.20 15.21 -11.01
CA GLY A 104 17.79 15.90 -12.23
C GLY A 104 16.40 15.48 -12.73
N MET A 105 15.91 16.16 -13.76
CA MET A 105 14.54 16.02 -14.26
C MET A 105 14.17 14.61 -14.69
N ASP A 106 15.10 13.86 -15.29
CA ASP A 106 14.86 12.47 -15.68
C ASP A 106 14.62 11.56 -14.48
N CYS A 107 15.43 11.70 -13.43
CA CYS A 107 15.24 10.93 -12.20
C CYS A 107 13.97 11.36 -11.47
N ILE A 108 13.61 12.65 -11.48
CA ILE A 108 12.33 13.14 -10.94
C ILE A 108 11.17 12.45 -11.64
N ARG A 109 11.14 12.47 -12.98
CA ARG A 109 10.10 11.84 -13.79
C ARG A 109 10.02 10.34 -13.56
N LYS A 110 11.14 9.62 -13.57
CA LYS A 110 11.16 8.16 -13.33
C LYS A 110 10.75 7.80 -11.90
N ALA A 111 11.08 8.64 -10.91
CA ALA A 111 10.69 8.45 -9.52
C ALA A 111 9.17 8.48 -9.31
N THR A 112 8.41 9.19 -10.16
CA THR A 112 6.93 9.25 -10.05
C THR A 112 6.25 7.90 -10.21
N VAL A 113 6.91 6.94 -10.87
CA VAL A 113 6.40 5.57 -11.08
C VAL A 113 7.34 4.51 -10.50
N ALA A 114 8.27 4.89 -9.63
CA ALA A 114 9.24 3.95 -9.08
C ALA A 114 8.62 2.93 -8.11
N CYS A 115 9.21 1.75 -8.05
CA CYS A 115 8.89 0.74 -7.04
C CYS A 115 9.10 1.29 -5.63
N LEU A 116 8.12 1.10 -4.74
CA LEU A 116 8.20 1.62 -3.37
C LEU A 116 9.25 0.94 -2.48
N VAL A 117 9.82 -0.19 -2.92
CA VAL A 117 10.85 -0.94 -2.18
C VAL A 117 12.25 -0.56 -2.65
N CYS A 118 12.56 -0.80 -3.94
CA CYS A 118 13.92 -0.53 -4.44
C CYS A 118 14.13 0.91 -4.91
N LYS A 119 13.05 1.68 -5.17
CA LYS A 119 13.05 3.08 -5.62
C LYS A 119 13.80 3.41 -6.92
N CYS A 120 14.41 2.42 -7.57
CA CYS A 120 15.27 2.61 -8.75
C CYS A 120 14.72 2.00 -10.05
N ARG A 121 13.57 1.32 -10.00
CA ARG A 121 12.93 0.67 -11.16
C ARG A 121 11.46 1.04 -11.22
N PRO A 122 10.84 1.11 -12.43
CA PRO A 122 9.41 1.36 -12.53
C PRO A 122 8.63 0.25 -11.81
N LYS A 123 7.55 0.65 -11.14
CA LYS A 123 6.60 -0.27 -10.54
C LYS A 123 5.92 -1.08 -11.64
N ASN A 124 5.50 -2.30 -11.32
CA ASN A 124 4.59 -3.03 -12.17
C ASN A 124 3.28 -2.23 -12.32
N ARG A 125 2.61 -2.32 -13.47
CA ARG A 125 1.35 -1.59 -13.68
C ARG A 125 0.35 -1.84 -12.55
N ARG A 126 0.15 -3.11 -12.17
CA ARG A 126 -0.83 -3.55 -11.18
C ARG A 126 -0.37 -3.43 -9.72
N TYR A 127 0.94 -3.46 -9.47
CA TYR A 127 1.50 -3.50 -8.11
C TYR A 127 2.37 -2.28 -7.80
N GLN A 128 2.59 -1.98 -6.52
CA GLN A 128 3.51 -0.91 -6.10
C GLN A 128 4.99 -1.33 -6.15
N PHE A 129 5.28 -2.52 -6.69
CA PHE A 129 6.60 -3.14 -6.72
C PHE A 129 7.03 -3.48 -8.15
N CYS A 130 8.34 -3.42 -8.45
CA CYS A 130 8.84 -3.70 -9.80
C CYS A 130 8.80 -5.20 -10.17
N GLY A 131 8.72 -6.10 -9.20
CA GLY A 131 8.71 -7.54 -9.44
C GLY A 131 8.62 -8.38 -8.16
N ARG A 132 8.63 -9.72 -8.33
CA ARG A 132 8.44 -10.71 -7.26
C ARG A 132 9.41 -10.51 -6.09
N THR A 133 10.69 -10.22 -6.36
CA THR A 133 11.69 -9.99 -5.30
C THR A 133 11.33 -8.81 -4.41
N CYS A 134 10.94 -7.67 -4.97
CA CYS A 134 10.51 -6.51 -4.18
C CYS A 134 9.18 -6.76 -3.46
N LYS A 135 8.25 -7.50 -4.08
CA LYS A 135 7.00 -7.93 -3.41
C LYS A 135 7.34 -8.76 -2.17
N ARG A 136 8.19 -9.79 -2.31
CA ARG A 136 8.60 -10.66 -1.21
C ARG A 136 9.33 -9.91 -0.09
N ILE A 137 10.27 -9.04 -0.46
CA ILE A 137 10.98 -8.21 0.53
C ILE A 137 10.00 -7.30 1.29
N ALA A 138 9.02 -6.70 0.62
CA ALA A 138 7.97 -5.98 1.33
C ALA A 138 7.24 -6.92 2.30
N MET A 139 6.78 -8.07 1.82
CA MET A 139 5.99 -9.01 2.63
C MET A 139 6.73 -9.52 3.87
N GLU A 140 8.06 -9.67 3.83
CA GLU A 140 8.87 -10.07 4.99
C GLU A 140 8.83 -9.08 6.17
N TYR A 141 8.43 -7.82 5.94
CA TYR A 141 8.27 -6.82 7.00
C TYR A 141 6.82 -6.64 7.41
N THR A 142 5.90 -7.46 6.93
CA THR A 142 4.48 -7.29 7.26
C THR A 142 4.16 -7.68 8.71
N PRO A 143 3.17 -7.03 9.34
CA PRO A 143 2.45 -5.84 8.88
C PRO A 143 3.33 -4.57 9.00
N PHE A 144 3.52 -3.86 7.88
CA PHE A 144 4.23 -2.58 7.87
C PHE A 144 3.64 -1.63 6.85
N ILE A 145 4.08 -0.38 6.98
CA ILE A 145 3.70 0.72 6.12
C ILE A 145 4.87 1.19 5.28
N LEU A 146 4.59 1.57 4.04
CA LEU A 146 5.53 2.22 3.14
C LEU A 146 5.07 3.64 2.89
N SER A 147 5.90 4.63 3.24
CA SER A 147 5.65 6.02 2.83
C SER A 147 5.62 6.11 1.31
N ILE A 148 4.62 6.80 0.78
CA ILE A 148 4.45 7.02 -0.65
C ILE A 148 4.84 8.48 -0.94
N PRO A 149 5.89 8.74 -1.74
CA PRO A 149 6.28 10.10 -2.07
C PRO A 149 5.14 10.89 -2.73
N LYS A 150 4.99 12.18 -2.40
CA LYS A 150 3.90 13.03 -2.91
C LYS A 150 3.81 13.07 -4.44
N GLN A 151 4.95 13.00 -5.12
CA GLN A 151 5.03 13.02 -6.59
C GLN A 151 4.73 11.65 -7.22
N HIS A 152 4.59 10.60 -6.42
CA HIS A 152 4.36 9.26 -6.92
C HIS A 152 2.91 9.07 -7.37
N VAL A 153 2.69 8.39 -8.50
CA VAL A 153 1.34 8.20 -9.09
C VAL A 153 0.35 7.50 -8.14
N THR A 154 0.85 6.64 -7.24
CA THR A 154 -0.02 6.02 -6.22
C THR A 154 -0.48 7.03 -5.16
N TYR A 155 0.36 7.99 -4.79
CA TYR A 155 -0.03 9.08 -3.88
C TYR A 155 -1.15 9.89 -4.54
N GLN A 156 -0.93 10.33 -5.77
CA GLN A 156 -1.90 11.13 -6.54
C GLN A 156 -3.24 10.39 -6.69
N MET A 157 -3.21 9.09 -6.98
CA MET A 157 -4.41 8.26 -7.09
C MET A 157 -5.20 8.19 -5.77
N VAL A 158 -4.52 7.98 -4.64
CA VAL A 158 -5.19 7.90 -3.33
C VAL A 158 -5.74 9.27 -2.91
N ALA A 159 -4.94 10.33 -3.06
CA ALA A 159 -5.35 11.70 -2.75
C ALA A 159 -6.55 12.13 -3.61
N LYS A 160 -6.50 11.86 -4.93
CA LYS A 160 -7.62 12.15 -5.82
C LYS A 160 -8.87 11.37 -5.43
N LYS A 161 -8.78 10.08 -5.13
CA LYS A 161 -9.93 9.30 -4.64
C LYS A 161 -10.53 9.90 -3.38
N PHE A 162 -9.70 10.29 -2.42
CA PHE A 162 -10.16 10.93 -1.19
C PHE A 162 -10.92 12.23 -1.48
N ILE A 163 -10.37 13.10 -2.32
CA ILE A 163 -10.97 14.37 -2.75
C ILE A 163 -12.28 14.15 -3.53
N ASP A 164 -12.28 13.27 -4.53
CA ASP A 164 -13.46 12.99 -5.37
C ASP A 164 -14.62 12.41 -4.56
N SER A 165 -14.31 11.73 -3.45
CA SER A 165 -15.32 11.19 -2.51
C SER A 165 -15.69 12.14 -1.38
N TRP A 166 -15.18 13.37 -1.39
CA TRP A 166 -15.54 14.40 -0.42
C TRP A 166 -16.87 15.04 -0.84
N LYS A 167 -17.94 14.68 -0.15
CA LYS A 167 -19.31 15.12 -0.50
C LYS A 167 -19.77 16.34 0.31
N SER A 168 -19.02 16.74 1.34
CA SER A 168 -19.41 17.88 2.17
C SER A 168 -19.16 19.19 1.45
N THR A 169 -20.19 20.03 1.37
CA THR A 169 -20.09 21.40 0.83
C THR A 169 -19.78 22.44 1.91
N THR A 170 -19.88 22.07 3.19
CA THR A 170 -19.65 22.97 4.33
C THR A 170 -18.32 22.74 5.03
N LEU A 171 -17.66 21.62 4.77
CA LEU A 171 -16.37 21.28 5.39
C LEU A 171 -15.26 21.44 4.35
N GLN A 172 -14.19 22.11 4.77
CA GLN A 172 -12.95 22.22 3.99
C GLN A 172 -12.26 20.86 3.90
N ILE A 173 -11.69 20.56 2.73
CA ILE A 173 -10.89 19.35 2.53
C ILE A 173 -9.58 19.52 3.31
N PRO A 174 -9.24 18.60 4.23
CA PRO A 174 -8.03 18.70 5.04
C PRO A 174 -6.77 18.51 4.20
N ALA A 175 -5.71 19.23 4.55
CA ALA A 175 -4.41 19.06 3.93
C ALA A 175 -3.82 17.68 4.29
N ILE A 176 -3.47 16.89 3.28
CA ILE A 176 -2.83 15.59 3.48
C ILE A 176 -1.35 15.81 3.82
N ARG A 177 -0.94 15.33 4.99
CA ARG A 177 0.46 15.31 5.43
C ARG A 177 1.22 14.20 4.71
N GLU A 178 0.74 12.96 4.86
CA GLU A 178 1.42 11.75 4.41
C GLU A 178 0.41 10.67 3.99
N ILE A 179 0.78 9.85 3.01
CA ILE A 179 0.03 8.65 2.62
C ILE A 179 0.96 7.46 2.70
N TYR A 180 0.51 6.42 3.39
CA TYR A 180 1.22 5.16 3.47
C TYR A 180 0.49 4.05 2.71
N LYS A 181 1.26 3.16 2.07
CA LYS A 181 0.79 1.86 1.60
C LYS A 181 0.89 0.86 2.75
N ILE A 182 -0.22 0.24 3.12
CA ILE A 182 -0.26 -0.86 4.08
C ILE A 182 -0.02 -2.16 3.31
N ASN A 183 0.94 -2.96 3.74
CA ASN A 183 1.23 -4.26 3.17
C ASN A 183 0.82 -5.39 4.11
N HIS A 184 0.32 -6.45 3.49
CA HIS A 184 -0.09 -7.70 4.11
C HIS A 184 0.62 -8.83 3.37
N ASP A 185 0.94 -9.91 4.07
CA ASP A 185 1.44 -11.13 3.43
C ASP A 185 0.31 -11.90 2.72
N ASP A 186 0.67 -12.93 1.94
CA ASP A 186 -0.31 -13.67 1.17
C ASP A 186 -1.22 -14.51 2.10
N ALA A 187 -0.71 -14.98 3.24
CA ALA A 187 -1.47 -15.74 4.24
C ALA A 187 -2.58 -14.91 4.90
N SER A 188 -2.30 -13.66 5.30
CA SER A 188 -3.28 -12.74 5.87
C SER A 188 -4.31 -12.23 4.85
N LEU A 189 -3.97 -12.27 3.56
CA LEU A 189 -4.88 -11.93 2.46
C LEU A 189 -5.72 -13.11 1.97
N GLN A 190 -5.33 -14.36 2.26
CA GLN A 190 -6.00 -15.56 1.72
C GLN A 190 -7.51 -15.53 1.91
N ARG A 191 -8.00 -15.46 3.16
CA ARG A 191 -9.44 -15.44 3.46
C ARG A 191 -10.19 -14.29 2.81
N TYR A 192 -9.53 -13.14 2.64
CA TYR A 192 -10.13 -12.00 1.95
C TYR A 192 -10.24 -12.24 0.44
N ASN A 193 -9.22 -12.84 -0.18
CA ASN A 193 -9.25 -13.14 -1.61
C ASN A 193 -10.32 -14.21 -1.91
N GLU A 194 -10.41 -15.26 -1.10
CA GLU A 194 -11.46 -16.28 -1.21
C GLU A 194 -12.86 -15.68 -1.05
N TYR A 195 -13.07 -14.82 -0.05
CA TYR A 195 -14.33 -14.13 0.15
C TYR A 195 -14.67 -13.20 -1.02
N LYS A 196 -13.69 -12.45 -1.53
CA LYS A 196 -13.87 -11.58 -2.68
C LYS A 196 -14.26 -12.35 -3.95
N GLU A 197 -13.62 -13.48 -4.22
CA GLU A 197 -13.90 -14.29 -5.42
C GLU A 197 -15.32 -14.86 -5.41
N THR A 198 -15.80 -15.24 -4.22
CA THR A 198 -17.13 -15.82 -4.05
C THR A 198 -18.25 -14.77 -3.96
N VAL A 199 -17.99 -13.62 -3.33
CA VAL A 199 -19.03 -12.63 -3.00
C VAL A 199 -19.03 -11.41 -3.94
N GLY A 200 -17.86 -10.94 -4.40
CA GLY A 200 -17.75 -9.82 -5.33
C GLY A 200 -18.18 -8.44 -4.80
N ASN A 201 -18.32 -7.46 -5.71
CA ASN A 201 -18.63 -6.06 -5.38
C ASN A 201 -17.60 -5.41 -4.42
N GLU A 202 -16.31 -5.50 -4.79
CA GLU A 202 -15.21 -4.84 -4.07
C GLU A 202 -15.22 -3.33 -4.35
N GLN A 203 -15.24 -2.51 -3.30
CA GLN A 203 -15.18 -1.05 -3.36
C GLN A 203 -14.08 -0.48 -2.46
N PHE A 204 -13.60 0.71 -2.78
CA PHE A 204 -12.76 1.48 -1.88
C PHE A 204 -13.63 2.32 -0.94
N LEU A 205 -13.54 2.07 0.36
CA LEU A 205 -14.29 2.79 1.39
C LEU A 205 -13.36 3.31 2.48
N TYR A 206 -13.83 4.29 3.23
CA TYR A 206 -13.07 5.01 4.24
C TYR A 206 -13.50 4.63 5.65
N HIS A 207 -12.52 4.39 6.52
CA HIS A 207 -12.71 4.20 7.95
C HIS A 207 -11.90 5.26 8.70
N GLY A 208 -12.59 6.13 9.44
CA GLY A 208 -11.92 7.06 10.36
C GLY A 208 -11.61 6.35 11.67
N THR A 209 -10.44 6.63 12.25
CA THR A 209 -10.07 6.07 13.56
C THR A 209 -9.02 6.95 14.26
N ALA A 210 -8.84 6.75 15.56
CA ALA A 210 -7.91 7.53 16.36
C ALA A 210 -6.45 7.13 16.09
N ARG A 211 -5.56 8.13 15.94
CA ARG A 211 -4.11 7.94 15.99
C ARG A 211 -3.59 8.47 17.32
N LEU A 212 -3.29 7.56 18.24
CA LEU A 212 -2.84 7.86 19.61
C LEU A 212 -1.31 7.87 19.78
N CYS A 213 -0.56 7.89 18.66
CA CYS A 213 0.89 7.84 18.67
C CYS A 213 1.48 8.79 17.62
N GLN A 214 2.81 8.94 17.63
CA GLN A 214 3.54 9.84 16.73
C GLN A 214 3.80 9.25 15.32
N LEU A 215 2.99 8.28 14.88
CA LEU A 215 3.11 7.67 13.56
C LEU A 215 2.97 8.73 12.45
N GLY A 216 3.96 8.81 11.57
CA GLY A 216 4.09 9.82 10.52
C GLY A 216 4.38 11.24 10.99
N VAL A 217 4.70 11.40 12.28
CA VAL A 217 5.22 12.64 12.86
C VAL A 217 6.68 12.46 13.26
N ALA A 218 6.94 11.59 14.24
CA ALA A 218 8.28 11.31 14.76
C ALA A 218 8.75 9.87 14.46
N THR A 219 7.85 8.98 14.07
CA THR A 219 8.18 7.57 13.81
C THR A 219 7.38 6.98 12.66
N THR A 220 7.91 5.93 12.05
CA THR A 220 7.17 5.05 11.11
C THR A 220 6.84 3.68 11.72
N GLU A 221 7.26 3.44 12.97
CA GLU A 221 7.00 2.22 13.71
C GLU A 221 5.57 2.18 14.25
N LEU A 222 4.92 1.02 14.13
CA LEU A 222 3.56 0.81 14.60
C LEU A 222 3.55 0.54 16.11
N CYS A 223 2.87 1.41 16.87
CA CYS A 223 2.71 1.19 18.32
C CYS A 223 1.82 -0.03 18.64
N ALA A 224 1.93 -0.56 19.86
CA ALA A 224 1.16 -1.73 20.33
C ALA A 224 -0.24 -1.40 20.90
N SER A 225 -0.64 -0.13 20.96
CA SER A 225 -1.93 0.26 21.53
C SER A 225 -3.11 -0.32 20.73
N LEU A 226 -4.01 -1.01 21.44
CA LEU A 226 -5.20 -1.65 20.87
C LEU A 226 -6.24 -0.64 20.36
N THR A 227 -6.22 0.60 20.86
CA THR A 227 -7.15 1.67 20.49
C THR A 227 -6.59 2.62 19.43
N CYS A 228 -5.34 2.41 19.00
CA CYS A 228 -4.70 3.19 17.95
C CYS A 228 -4.92 2.55 16.57
N VAL A 229 -4.94 3.37 15.52
CA VAL A 229 -4.94 2.94 14.11
C VAL A 229 -3.89 1.88 13.79
N CYS A 230 -2.74 1.91 14.50
CA CYS A 230 -1.68 0.92 14.38
C CYS A 230 -2.18 -0.52 14.60
N ASN A 231 -3.17 -0.74 15.46
CA ASN A 231 -3.76 -2.06 15.68
C ASN A 231 -4.49 -2.56 14.42
N ILE A 232 -5.26 -1.71 13.74
CA ILE A 232 -5.90 -2.05 12.45
C ILE A 232 -4.83 -2.34 11.39
N VAL A 233 -3.76 -1.55 11.35
CA VAL A 233 -2.65 -1.78 10.40
C VAL A 233 -1.98 -3.13 10.68
N ARG A 234 -1.73 -3.46 11.96
CA ARG A 234 -1.07 -4.70 12.38
C ARG A 234 -1.92 -5.94 12.17
N THR A 235 -3.19 -5.88 12.56
CA THR A 235 -4.02 -7.07 12.70
C THR A 235 -5.18 -7.14 11.72
N SER A 236 -5.25 -6.18 10.78
CA SER A 236 -6.45 -5.87 10.01
C SER A 236 -7.64 -5.49 10.92
N PHE A 237 -8.79 -5.27 10.31
CA PHE A 237 -10.06 -5.16 11.03
C PHE A 237 -10.46 -6.50 11.64
N GLN A 238 -11.06 -6.42 12.83
CA GLN A 238 -11.54 -7.59 13.56
C GLN A 238 -12.92 -7.29 14.15
N MET A 239 -13.92 -8.08 13.80
CA MET A 239 -15.28 -8.04 14.34
C MET A 239 -15.27 -8.21 15.85
N ALA A 240 -14.35 -9.00 16.40
CA ALA A 240 -14.16 -9.14 17.84
C ALA A 240 -13.89 -7.80 18.54
N LYS A 241 -13.21 -6.86 17.85
CA LYS A 241 -12.88 -5.51 18.34
C LYS A 241 -13.90 -4.44 17.94
N ALA A 242 -14.95 -4.80 17.19
CA ALA A 242 -16.02 -3.88 16.85
C ALA A 242 -16.81 -3.49 18.12
N LYS A 243 -17.23 -2.23 18.20
CA LYS A 243 -18.03 -1.73 19.34
C LYS A 243 -19.29 -2.61 19.48
N PRO A 244 -19.55 -3.17 20.67
CA PRO A 244 -20.57 -4.22 20.83
C PRO A 244 -22.00 -3.69 20.73
N THR A 245 -22.24 -2.44 21.15
CA THR A 245 -23.58 -1.84 21.25
C THR A 245 -23.58 -0.36 20.91
N GLY A 246 -24.77 0.23 20.77
CA GLY A 246 -24.94 1.66 20.52
C GLY A 246 -24.39 2.10 19.16
N LEU A 247 -24.53 1.24 18.15
CA LEU A 247 -24.26 1.51 16.75
C LEU A 247 -25.56 1.37 15.95
N ALA A 248 -25.73 2.21 14.94
CA ALA A 248 -26.95 2.34 14.14
C ALA A 248 -27.45 1.05 13.47
N PHE A 249 -26.56 0.08 13.24
CA PHE A 249 -26.83 -1.17 12.51
C PHE A 249 -26.20 -2.38 13.22
N GLY A 250 -26.06 -2.26 14.55
CA GLY A 250 -25.47 -3.27 15.44
C GLY A 250 -23.96 -3.42 15.33
N LYS A 251 -23.44 -4.52 15.90
CA LYS A 251 -22.00 -4.82 15.94
C LYS A 251 -21.49 -5.14 14.53
N GLY A 252 -20.64 -4.27 13.99
CA GLY A 252 -20.10 -4.41 12.64
C GLY A 252 -18.88 -3.52 12.41
N ILE A 253 -18.23 -3.69 11.27
CA ILE A 253 -17.13 -2.83 10.82
C ILE A 253 -17.71 -1.73 9.93
N TYR A 254 -17.70 -0.50 10.44
CA TYR A 254 -18.29 0.65 9.79
C TYR A 254 -17.29 1.34 8.87
N THR A 255 -17.71 1.60 7.64
CA THR A 255 -16.97 2.36 6.63
C THR A 255 -17.91 3.35 5.95
N SER A 256 -17.38 4.20 5.08
CA SER A 256 -18.16 5.18 4.34
C SER A 256 -17.63 5.31 2.91
N SER A 257 -18.51 5.49 1.95
CA SER A 257 -18.15 5.92 0.58
C SER A 257 -17.84 7.42 0.52
N ALA A 258 -18.26 8.19 1.52
CA ALA A 258 -17.97 9.61 1.66
C ALA A 258 -16.78 9.85 2.59
N SER A 259 -15.67 10.37 2.07
CA SER A 259 -14.44 10.59 2.83
C SER A 259 -14.62 11.62 3.95
N ASN A 260 -15.45 12.65 3.73
CA ASN A 260 -15.79 13.67 4.73
C ASN A 260 -16.45 13.08 5.98
N LYS A 261 -17.22 11.99 5.86
CA LYS A 261 -17.89 11.33 6.99
C LYS A 261 -16.88 10.55 7.84
N ALA A 262 -16.01 9.77 7.19
CA ALA A 262 -14.91 9.09 7.87
C ALA A 262 -13.96 10.09 8.53
N TYR A 263 -13.65 11.20 7.84
CA TYR A 263 -12.87 12.29 8.39
C TYR A 263 -13.53 12.89 9.63
N ARG A 264 -14.77 13.41 9.52
CA ARG A 264 -15.45 14.12 10.62
C ARG A 264 -15.64 13.27 11.88
N GLN A 265 -15.94 11.99 11.71
CA GLN A 265 -16.28 11.13 12.85
C GLN A 265 -15.08 10.84 13.76
N TYR A 266 -13.85 10.88 13.22
CA TYR A 266 -12.66 10.41 13.94
C TYR A 266 -11.37 11.17 13.65
N SER A 267 -11.43 12.33 12.97
CA SER A 267 -10.24 13.03 12.49
C SER A 267 -10.20 14.52 12.80
N GLY A 268 -9.18 14.90 13.59
CA GLY A 268 -8.59 16.24 13.71
C GLY A 268 -7.06 16.11 13.52
N VAL A 269 -6.26 16.97 14.16
CA VAL A 269 -4.77 16.93 14.07
C VAL A 269 -4.17 15.56 14.49
N HIS A 270 -4.91 14.78 15.29
CA HIS A 270 -4.56 13.41 15.71
C HIS A 270 -5.41 12.29 15.07
N GLY A 271 -6.09 12.62 13.97
CA GLY A 271 -6.92 11.71 13.19
C GLY A 271 -6.16 10.89 12.16
N ALA A 272 -6.70 9.74 11.80
CA ALA A 272 -6.28 9.00 10.63
C ALA A 272 -7.48 8.47 9.84
N VAL A 273 -7.36 8.47 8.52
CA VAL A 273 -8.33 7.81 7.63
C VAL A 273 -7.65 6.62 6.97
N VAL A 274 -8.23 5.44 7.18
CA VAL A 274 -7.83 4.19 6.54
C VAL A 274 -8.68 4.02 5.29
N VAL A 275 -8.02 3.89 4.13
CA VAL A 275 -8.67 3.52 2.87
C VAL A 275 -8.59 2.01 2.74
N SER A 276 -9.75 1.37 2.62
CA SER A 276 -9.88 -0.08 2.64
C SER A 276 -10.52 -0.57 1.36
N LYS A 277 -10.15 -1.77 0.92
CA LYS A 277 -10.97 -2.53 -0.01
C LYS A 277 -12.03 -3.28 0.79
N VAL A 278 -13.29 -3.12 0.43
CA VAL A 278 -14.44 -3.71 1.12
C VAL A 278 -15.27 -4.47 0.10
N VAL A 279 -15.52 -5.75 0.38
CA VAL A 279 -16.35 -6.64 -0.43
C VAL A 279 -17.78 -6.53 0.11
N LEU A 280 -18.61 -5.73 -0.56
CA LEU A 280 -19.97 -5.47 -0.11
C LEU A 280 -20.96 -6.57 -0.51
N GLY A 281 -20.64 -7.38 -1.54
CA GLY A 281 -21.52 -8.41 -2.04
C GLY A 281 -22.93 -7.89 -2.35
N LYS A 282 -23.93 -8.67 -1.92
CA LYS A 282 -25.34 -8.27 -1.96
C LYS A 282 -25.64 -7.33 -0.79
N ILE A 283 -25.99 -6.09 -1.14
CA ILE A 283 -26.21 -5.00 -0.19
C ILE A 283 -27.66 -4.96 0.27
N LYS A 284 -27.90 -4.91 1.59
CA LYS A 284 -29.18 -4.46 2.15
C LYS A 284 -29.13 -2.94 2.27
N HIS A 285 -29.92 -2.26 1.44
CA HIS A 285 -30.19 -0.84 1.63
C HIS A 285 -31.23 -0.66 2.74
N VAL A 286 -30.95 0.27 3.66
CA VAL A 286 -31.82 0.64 4.78
C VAL A 286 -32.13 2.13 4.71
N SER A 287 -33.26 2.56 5.28
CA SER A 287 -33.72 3.96 5.21
C SER A 287 -33.77 4.65 6.58
N ARG A 288 -33.66 3.89 7.67
CA ARG A 288 -33.67 4.41 9.04
C ARG A 288 -32.65 3.72 9.93
N PHE A 289 -32.22 4.42 10.97
CA PHE A 289 -31.41 3.83 12.02
C PHE A 289 -32.12 2.66 12.68
N ASN A 290 -31.34 1.66 13.08
CA ASN A 290 -31.79 0.45 13.77
C ASN A 290 -32.81 -0.38 12.98
N GLU A 291 -32.98 -0.17 11.66
CA GLU A 291 -33.80 -1.04 10.81
C GLU A 291 -33.33 -2.49 10.87
N VAL A 292 -32.02 -2.68 11.01
CA VAL A 292 -31.35 -3.96 11.22
C VAL A 292 -30.27 -3.79 12.26
N LEU A 293 -30.02 -4.80 13.09
CA LEU A 293 -28.95 -4.80 14.12
C LEU A 293 -27.88 -5.88 13.87
N SER A 294 -27.94 -6.52 12.70
CA SER A 294 -26.98 -7.51 12.21
C SER A 294 -27.09 -7.58 10.69
N CYS A 295 -26.19 -8.33 10.05
CA CYS A 295 -26.34 -8.64 8.63
C CYS A 295 -27.63 -9.46 8.42
N PRO A 296 -28.59 -9.00 7.60
CA PRO A 296 -29.79 -9.78 7.33
C PRO A 296 -29.49 -11.02 6.51
N VAL A 297 -30.28 -12.07 6.71
CA VAL A 297 -30.15 -13.33 5.95
C VAL A 297 -30.23 -13.05 4.45
N GLY A 298 -29.30 -13.64 3.69
CA GLY A 298 -29.23 -13.49 2.23
C GLY A 298 -28.59 -12.18 1.75
N PHE A 299 -27.93 -11.43 2.63
CA PHE A 299 -27.12 -10.25 2.32
C PHE A 299 -25.70 -10.39 2.89
N ASN A 300 -24.79 -9.52 2.44
CA ASN A 300 -23.38 -9.52 2.86
C ASN A 300 -23.00 -8.22 3.60
N SER A 301 -23.72 -7.13 3.36
CA SER A 301 -23.47 -5.84 3.96
C SER A 301 -24.76 -5.02 4.12
N VAL A 302 -24.69 -3.97 4.92
CA VAL A 302 -25.74 -2.96 5.07
C VAL A 302 -25.21 -1.62 4.58
N VAL A 303 -26.00 -0.90 3.79
CA VAL A 303 -25.68 0.46 3.36
C VAL A 303 -26.82 1.39 3.73
N TYR A 304 -26.46 2.46 4.44
CA TYR A 304 -27.35 3.56 4.74
C TYR A 304 -26.83 4.84 4.09
N ASP A 305 -27.52 5.29 3.05
CA ASP A 305 -27.24 6.56 2.40
C ASP A 305 -28.13 7.67 2.96
N ARG A 306 -27.49 8.75 3.41
CA ARG A 306 -28.16 9.92 3.95
C ARG A 306 -27.55 11.21 3.43
N MET A 307 -28.40 12.23 3.35
CA MET A 307 -28.03 13.57 2.89
C MET A 307 -27.29 13.50 1.55
N ASP A 308 -27.88 12.84 0.56
CA ASP A 308 -27.26 12.63 -0.75
C ASP A 308 -25.88 11.94 -0.66
N GLY A 309 -25.82 10.92 0.21
CA GLY A 309 -24.60 10.15 0.50
C GLY A 309 -23.54 10.89 1.31
N LYS A 310 -23.72 12.17 1.69
CA LYS A 310 -22.76 12.92 2.55
C LYS A 310 -22.49 12.25 3.89
N LEU A 311 -23.48 11.50 4.39
CA LEU A 311 -23.44 10.74 5.62
C LEU A 311 -23.58 9.23 5.38
N ASN A 312 -23.09 8.72 4.24
CA ASN A 312 -23.08 7.29 3.94
C ASN A 312 -22.45 6.48 5.08
N GLU A 313 -23.07 5.34 5.40
CA GLU A 313 -22.50 4.31 6.25
C GLU A 313 -22.64 2.96 5.53
N SER A 314 -21.53 2.26 5.38
CA SER A 314 -21.43 0.92 4.80
C SER A 314 -20.85 -0.02 5.85
N VAL A 315 -21.61 -1.05 6.23
CA VAL A 315 -21.29 -1.95 7.33
C VAL A 315 -21.11 -3.36 6.81
N VAL A 316 -19.96 -3.95 7.11
CA VAL A 316 -19.69 -5.38 6.92
C VAL A 316 -19.60 -6.07 8.26
N TYR A 317 -19.98 -7.35 8.29
CA TYR A 317 -20.14 -8.12 9.54
C TYR A 317 -19.15 -9.28 9.65
N ARG A 318 -18.06 -9.24 8.87
CA ARG A 318 -17.03 -10.27 8.82
C ARG A 318 -15.65 -9.69 8.59
N ASP A 319 -14.63 -10.34 9.14
CA ASP A 319 -13.23 -9.93 9.04
C ASP A 319 -12.68 -10.10 7.61
N ASP A 320 -13.16 -11.11 6.89
CA ASP A 320 -12.76 -11.44 5.52
C ASP A 320 -13.33 -10.48 4.47
N ALA A 321 -14.34 -9.67 4.81
CA ALA A 321 -14.96 -8.73 3.89
C ALA A 321 -14.17 -7.43 3.69
N ILE A 322 -13.10 -7.18 4.46
CA ILE A 322 -12.40 -5.89 4.44
C ILE A 322 -10.88 -6.02 4.64
N ARG A 323 -10.11 -5.26 3.87
CA ARG A 323 -8.65 -5.12 4.07
C ARG A 323 -8.20 -3.66 4.01
N PRO A 324 -7.42 -3.18 5.00
CA PRO A 324 -6.85 -1.84 4.95
C PRO A 324 -5.71 -1.81 3.91
N VAL A 325 -5.72 -0.81 3.03
CA VAL A 325 -4.78 -0.73 1.89
C VAL A 325 -3.91 0.52 1.96
N PHE A 326 -4.49 1.65 2.36
CA PHE A 326 -3.75 2.89 2.55
C PHE A 326 -4.12 3.55 3.88
N LEU A 327 -3.18 4.31 4.42
CA LEU A 327 -3.36 5.15 5.60
C LEU A 327 -3.09 6.60 5.18
N ILE A 328 -4.05 7.48 5.39
CA ILE A 328 -3.94 8.93 5.14
C ILE A 328 -3.82 9.62 6.49
N LEU A 329 -2.77 10.43 6.63
CA LEU A 329 -2.55 11.32 7.76
C LEU A 329 -2.68 12.77 7.30
N PHE A 330 -3.29 13.59 8.13
CA PHE A 330 -3.55 15.00 7.84
C PHE A 330 -2.58 15.91 8.61
N GLN A 331 -2.52 17.19 8.20
CA GLN A 331 -1.81 18.23 8.93
C GLN A 331 -2.54 18.57 10.22
#